data_AF-A0A968PWP5-F1
#
_entry.id   AF-A0A968PWP5-F1
#
_cell.length_a   1.000
_cell.length_b   1.000
_cell.length_c   1.000
_cell.angle_alpha   90.00
_cell.angle_beta   90.00
_cell.angle_gamma   90.00
#
_symmetry.space_group_name_H-M   'P 1'
#
loop_
_entity.id
_entity.type
_entity.pdbx_description
1 polymer ?
#
loop_
_entity_poly.entity_id
_entity_poly.type
_entity_poly.pdbx_seq_one_letter_code
_entity_poly.pdbx_strand_id
1 'polypeptide(L)'
;LPVGSAGIPPTLLMQDMRHYLPDYLHDLYMQGLRGEDDLRVKISISFQKSMFCVTTAAILGLMPHPLNTDDPTQRQENRTYLEGWMDRLSDSRLADVQDE
;
A
#
# COMPACT_ATOMS: atom_id res chain seq x y z
N LEU A 1 -10.93 9.54 -3.98
CA LEU A 1 -10.75 9.58 -2.49
C LEU A 1 -11.08 10.96 -1.92
N PRO A 2 -11.72 11.09 -0.73
CA PRO A 2 -12.06 12.40 -0.13
C PRO A 2 -10.92 13.02 0.71
N VAL A 3 -9.65 12.72 0.40
CA VAL A 3 -8.51 13.28 1.14
C VAL A 3 -8.42 14.78 0.92
N GLY A 4 -8.32 15.56 1.99
CA GLY A 4 -8.41 17.02 1.94
C GLY A 4 -9.74 17.60 2.45
N SER A 5 -10.75 16.75 2.70
CA SER A 5 -12.02 17.17 3.31
C SER A 5 -11.94 17.17 4.85
N ALA A 6 -12.83 17.94 5.49
CA ALA A 6 -12.94 17.99 6.94
C ALA A 6 -13.25 16.60 7.54
N GLY A 7 -12.57 16.27 8.65
CA GLY A 7 -12.81 15.02 9.37
C GLY A 7 -12.23 13.76 8.72
N ILE A 8 -11.38 13.87 7.69
CA ILE A 8 -10.72 12.72 7.05
C ILE A 8 -9.30 12.55 7.60
N PRO A 9 -9.05 11.56 8.50
CA PRO A 9 -7.80 11.48 9.27
C PRO A 9 -6.51 11.38 8.45
N PRO A 10 -6.43 10.62 7.35
CA PRO A 10 -5.20 10.51 6.55
C PRO A 10 -4.73 11.84 5.95
N THR A 11 -5.60 12.85 5.88
CA THR A 11 -5.29 14.16 5.27
C THR A 11 -4.07 14.83 5.90
N LEU A 12 -3.91 14.75 7.22
CA LEU A 12 -2.80 15.39 7.91
C LEU A 12 -1.46 14.76 7.52
N LEU A 13 -1.40 13.43 7.42
CA LEU A 13 -0.19 12.73 6.98
C LEU A 13 0.13 13.06 5.52
N MET A 14 -0.87 13.09 4.63
CA MET A 14 -0.62 13.42 3.20
C MET A 14 -0.16 14.87 3.03
N GLN A 15 -0.64 15.78 3.86
CA GLN A 15 -0.18 17.16 3.89
C GLN A 15 1.26 17.26 4.40
N ASP A 16 1.63 16.48 5.42
CA ASP A 16 3.01 16.45 5.93
C ASP A 16 3.98 15.89 4.88
N MET A 17 3.65 14.74 4.29
CA MET A 17 4.46 14.08 3.25
C MET A 17 4.67 14.94 2.00
N ARG A 18 3.74 15.86 1.67
CA ARG A 18 3.89 16.79 0.56
C ARG A 18 5.17 17.63 0.66
N HIS A 19 5.57 18.03 1.87
CA HIS A 19 6.76 18.87 2.07
C HIS A 19 8.08 18.13 1.77
N TYR A 20 8.05 16.79 1.81
CA TYR A 20 9.20 15.92 1.61
C TYR A 20 9.07 15.08 0.34
N LEU A 21 8.24 15.51 -0.60
CA LEU A 21 8.04 14.78 -1.85
C LEU A 21 9.29 14.90 -2.74
N PRO A 22 9.90 13.79 -3.17
CA PRO A 22 11.01 13.82 -4.13
C PRO A 22 10.59 14.40 -5.48
N ASP A 23 11.49 15.14 -6.14
CA ASP A 23 11.23 15.81 -7.41
C ASP A 23 10.69 14.86 -8.49
N TYR A 24 11.24 13.65 -8.60
CA TYR A 24 10.78 12.69 -9.61
C TYR A 24 9.32 12.23 -9.40
N LEU A 25 8.85 12.16 -8.15
CA LEU A 25 7.45 11.84 -7.85
C LEU A 25 6.56 13.04 -8.09
N HIS A 26 7.06 14.24 -7.77
CA HIS A 26 6.36 15.48 -8.08
C HIS A 26 6.12 15.61 -9.59
N ASP A 27 7.17 15.45 -10.40
CA ASP A 27 7.09 15.47 -11.86
C ASP A 27 6.12 14.41 -12.40
N LEU A 28 6.14 13.20 -11.84
CA LEU A 28 5.20 12.13 -12.19
C LEU A 28 3.75 12.55 -11.91
N TYR A 29 3.48 13.12 -10.74
CA TYR A 29 2.14 13.56 -10.36
C TYR A 29 1.65 14.75 -11.20
N MET A 30 2.54 15.59 -11.70
CA MET A 30 2.19 16.73 -12.54
C MET A 30 1.77 16.35 -13.97
N GLN A 31 1.98 15.11 -14.41
CA GLN A 31 1.53 14.63 -15.73
C GLN A 31 0.00 14.47 -15.83
N GLY A 32 -0.72 14.49 -14.71
CA GLY A 32 -2.18 14.40 -14.67
C GLY A 32 -2.90 15.73 -14.93
N LEU A 33 -4.21 15.66 -15.20
CA LEU A 33 -5.04 16.81 -15.60
C LEU A 33 -5.20 17.91 -14.54
N ARG A 34 -4.95 17.61 -13.27
CA ARG A 34 -5.25 18.49 -12.13
C ARG A 34 -4.02 19.09 -11.46
N GLY A 35 -2.81 18.80 -11.97
CA GLY A 35 -1.56 19.33 -11.45
C GLY A 35 -1.44 19.21 -9.92
N GLU A 36 -1.29 20.35 -9.24
CA GLU A 36 -1.17 20.48 -7.78
C GLU A 36 -2.49 20.28 -7.01
N ASP A 37 -3.64 20.52 -7.64
CA ASP A 37 -4.93 20.62 -6.95
C ASP A 37 -5.34 19.29 -6.28
N ASP A 38 -4.90 18.16 -6.86
CA ASP A 38 -5.15 16.82 -6.34
C ASP A 38 -3.88 16.13 -5.80
N LEU A 39 -2.81 16.89 -5.56
CA LEU A 39 -1.51 16.31 -5.15
C LEU A 39 -1.63 15.43 -3.89
N ARG A 40 -2.40 15.86 -2.88
CA ARG A 40 -2.64 15.03 -1.67
C ARG A 40 -3.38 13.73 -1.96
N VAL A 41 -4.26 13.72 -2.97
CA VAL A 41 -4.96 12.50 -3.39
C VAL A 41 -3.95 11.55 -4.04
N LYS A 42 -3.09 12.05 -4.93
CA LYS A 42 -2.03 11.26 -5.58
C LYS A 42 -1.04 10.68 -4.56
N ILE A 43 -0.57 11.51 -3.61
CA ILE A 43 0.27 11.03 -2.50
C ILE A 43 -0.44 9.92 -1.72
N SER A 44 -1.74 10.06 -1.44
CA SER A 44 -2.52 9.03 -0.73
C SER A 44 -2.61 7.70 -1.48
N ILE A 45 -2.73 7.72 -2.80
CA ILE A 45 -2.77 6.52 -3.63
C ILE A 45 -1.42 5.82 -3.59
N SER A 46 -0.33 6.55 -3.86
CA SER A 46 1.02 5.98 -3.85
C SER A 46 1.46 5.54 -2.45
N PHE A 47 1.00 6.23 -1.41
CA PHE A 47 1.19 5.80 -0.03
C PHE A 47 0.48 4.47 0.25
N GLN A 48 -0.78 4.31 -0.17
CA GLN A 48 -1.51 3.03 -0.04
C GLN A 48 -0.80 1.90 -0.81
N LYS A 49 -0.33 2.14 -2.05
CA LYS A 49 0.50 1.17 -2.81
C LYS A 49 1.73 0.74 -2.01
N SER A 50 2.44 1.72 -1.45
CA SER A 50 3.64 1.47 -0.63
C SER A 50 3.32 0.67 0.64
N MET A 51 2.20 0.97 1.31
CA MET A 51 1.79 0.25 2.52
C MET A 51 1.38 -1.20 2.23
N PHE A 52 0.84 -1.51 1.06
CA PHE A 52 0.65 -2.91 0.64
C PHE A 52 2.01 -3.62 0.49
N CYS A 53 3.00 -3.00 -0.15
CA CYS A 53 4.34 -3.58 -0.26
C CYS A 53 5.00 -3.81 1.11
N VAL A 54 4.89 -2.84 2.03
CA VAL A 54 5.40 -2.98 3.41
C VAL A 54 4.67 -4.10 4.14
N THR A 55 3.34 -4.21 3.97
CA THR A 55 2.54 -5.28 4.57
C THR A 55 2.93 -6.65 4.02
N THR A 56 3.13 -6.78 2.71
CA THR A 56 3.65 -8.00 2.09
C THR A 56 5.01 -8.38 2.67
N ALA A 57 5.94 -7.43 2.81
CA ALA A 57 7.24 -7.69 3.41
C ALA A 57 7.12 -8.17 4.87
N ALA A 58 6.22 -7.57 5.66
CA ALA A 58 5.95 -8.00 7.03
C ALA A 58 5.33 -9.41 7.09
N ILE A 59 4.37 -9.72 6.22
CA ILE A 59 3.76 -11.05 6.11
C ILE A 59 4.83 -12.09 5.79
N LEU A 60 5.68 -11.84 4.79
CA LEU A 60 6.76 -12.76 4.41
C LEU A 60 7.80 -12.91 5.53
N GLY A 61 8.15 -11.82 6.22
CA GLY A 61 9.10 -11.83 7.32
C GLY A 61 8.59 -12.52 8.60
N LEU A 62 7.28 -12.70 8.74
CA LEU A 62 6.62 -13.33 9.89
C LEU A 62 6.09 -14.73 9.56
N MET A 63 6.44 -15.30 8.41
CA MET A 63 6.09 -16.68 8.07
C MET A 63 6.69 -17.66 9.09
N PRO A 64 5.99 -18.75 9.43
CA PRO A 64 6.46 -19.72 10.43
C PRO A 64 7.74 -20.45 9.98
N HIS A 65 7.94 -20.63 8.67
CA HIS A 65 9.12 -21.27 8.09
C HIS A 65 9.71 -20.48 6.93
N PRO A 66 10.99 -20.69 6.56
CA PRO A 66 11.61 -20.04 5.41
C PRO A 66 10.81 -20.22 4.12
N LEU A 67 10.70 -19.14 3.32
CA LEU A 67 9.97 -19.14 2.05
C LEU A 67 10.44 -20.25 1.09
N ASN A 68 11.76 -20.49 1.07
CA ASN A 68 12.41 -21.45 0.17
C ASN A 68 12.60 -22.84 0.81
N THR A 69 11.84 -23.19 1.86
CA THR A 69 11.93 -24.52 2.48
C THR A 69 11.55 -25.62 1.48
N ASP A 70 12.23 -26.77 1.56
CA ASP A 70 11.93 -27.99 0.80
C ASP A 70 11.07 -29.00 1.58
N ASP A 71 10.87 -28.76 2.88
CA ASP A 71 10.07 -29.63 3.73
C ASP A 71 8.57 -29.48 3.38
N PRO A 72 7.86 -30.57 3.00
CA PRO A 72 6.46 -30.51 2.62
C PRO A 72 5.52 -30.02 3.74
N THR A 73 5.80 -30.36 4.98
CA THR A 73 5.00 -29.95 6.15
C THR A 73 5.18 -28.46 6.40
N GLN A 74 6.42 -27.96 6.35
CA GLN A 74 6.68 -26.52 6.49
C GLN A 74 6.04 -25.69 5.38
N ARG A 75 6.05 -26.21 4.13
CA ARG A 75 5.34 -25.58 3.00
C ARG A 75 3.84 -25.49 3.25
N GLN A 76 3.25 -26.54 3.83
CA GLN A 76 1.82 -26.56 4.13
C GLN A 76 1.46 -25.57 5.25
N GLU A 77 2.26 -25.47 6.31
CA GLU A 77 2.05 -24.51 7.38
C GLU A 77 2.18 -23.06 6.88
N ASN A 78 3.20 -22.78 6.06
CA ASN A 78 3.36 -21.50 5.37
C ASN A 78 2.16 -21.17 4.49
N ARG A 79 1.63 -22.15 3.75
CA ARG A 79 0.44 -21.98 2.91
C ARG A 79 -0.78 -21.59 3.73
N THR A 80 -1.07 -22.31 4.81
CA THR A 80 -2.22 -22.01 5.69
C THR A 80 -2.09 -20.62 6.33
N TYR A 81 -0.88 -20.23 6.73
CA TYR A 81 -0.60 -18.87 7.20
C TYR A 81 -0.92 -17.81 6.14
N LEU A 82 -0.48 -18.02 4.89
CA LEU A 82 -0.71 -17.09 3.79
C LEU A 82 -2.19 -17.03 3.37
N GLU A 83 -2.88 -18.16 3.34
CA GLU A 83 -4.33 -18.24 3.04
C GLU A 83 -5.13 -17.36 4.02
N GLY A 84 -4.84 -17.43 5.32
CA GLY A 84 -5.50 -16.57 6.30
C GLY A 84 -5.25 -15.07 6.10
N TRP A 85 -4.11 -14.68 5.53
CA TRP A 85 -3.87 -13.29 5.12
C TRP A 85 -4.60 -12.92 3.83
N MET A 86 -4.67 -13.84 2.87
CA MET A 86 -5.41 -13.62 1.62
C MET A 86 -6.90 -13.40 1.88
N ASP A 87 -7.50 -14.18 2.80
CA ASP A 87 -8.90 -13.99 3.22
C ASP A 87 -9.13 -12.62 3.87
N ARG A 88 -8.14 -12.08 4.59
CA ARG A 88 -8.23 -10.73 5.18
C ARG A 88 -8.07 -9.63 4.16
N LEU A 89 -7.29 -9.88 3.11
CA LEU A 89 -7.01 -8.90 2.06
C LEU A 89 -8.06 -8.91 0.94
N SER A 90 -8.89 -9.95 0.82
CA SER A 90 -9.95 -10.03 -0.19
C SER A 90 -10.94 -8.87 -0.10
N ASP A 91 -11.23 -8.42 1.13
CA ASP A 91 -12.15 -7.32 1.40
C ASP A 91 -11.44 -5.95 1.46
N SER A 92 -10.14 -5.92 1.17
CA SER A 92 -9.37 -4.68 1.14
C SER A 92 -9.54 -3.94 -0.19
N ARG A 93 -9.12 -2.67 -0.22
CA ARG A 93 -9.06 -1.87 -1.46
C ARG A 93 -7.84 -2.16 -2.34
N LEU A 94 -7.24 -3.35 -2.23
CA LEU A 94 -6.04 -3.68 -2.99
C LEU A 94 -6.31 -3.57 -4.51
N ALA A 95 -7.45 -4.08 -4.99
CA ALA A 95 -7.83 -3.99 -6.39
C ALA A 95 -8.02 -2.52 -6.84
N ASP A 96 -8.81 -1.74 -6.10
CA ASP A 96 -9.09 -0.33 -6.42
C ASP A 96 -7.81 0.51 -6.54
N VAL A 97 -6.82 0.23 -5.69
CA VAL A 97 -5.56 0.98 -5.68
C VAL A 97 -4.65 0.62 -6.86
N GLN A 98 -4.79 -0.56 -7.49
CA GLN A 98 -3.99 -0.93 -8.67
C GLN A 98 -4.50 -0.31 -9.97
N ASP A 99 -5.80 -0.04 -10.06
CA ASP A 99 -6.45 0.50 -11.25
C ASP A 99 -6.38 2.04 -11.34
N GLU A 100 -6.02 2.73 -10.24
CA GLU A 100 -5.73 4.18 -10.18
C GLU A 100 -4.27 4.52 -10.52
#